data_AF-A0A975F742-F1
#
_entry.id   AF-A0A975F742-F1
#
_cell.length_a   1.000
_cell.length_b   1.000
_cell.length_c   1.000
_cell.angle_alpha   90.00
_cell.angle_beta   90.00
_cell.angle_gamma   90.00
#
_symmetry.space_group_name_H-M   'P 1'
#
loop_
_entity.id
_entity.type
_entity.pdbx_description
1 polymer ?
#
loop_
_entity_poly.entity_id
_entity_poly.type
_entity_poly.pdbx_seq_one_letter_code
_entity_poly.pdbx_strand_id
1 'polypeptide(L)' 'MTEATEKPTSPYPLRMADDVKAWIKQRAKGNDRTVHAELNRILKEVMEADEQKKQAA' A
#
# COMPACT_ATOMS: atom_id res chain seq x y z
N MET A 1 12.50 14.42 25.38
CA MET A 1 11.42 13.58 24.86
C MET A 1 12.09 12.59 23.91
N THR A 2 12.39 11.38 24.38
CA THR A 2 13.10 10.38 23.57
C THR A 2 12.10 9.68 22.66
N GLU A 3 12.33 9.84 21.36
CA GLU A 3 11.58 9.28 20.24
C GLU A 3 11.48 7.76 20.39
N ALA A 4 10.25 7.24 20.52
CA ALA A 4 10.01 5.80 20.50
C ALA A 4 10.14 5.34 19.05
N THR A 5 11.29 4.77 18.68
CA THR A 5 11.43 4.03 17.42
C THR A 5 10.48 2.84 17.45
N GLU A 6 9.34 2.96 16.78
CA GLU A 6 8.36 1.89 16.64
C GLU A 6 9.05 0.67 16.02
N LYS A 7 8.92 -0.48 16.68
CA LYS A 7 9.46 -1.73 16.15
C LYS A 7 8.77 -2.00 14.80
N PRO A 8 9.51 -2.48 13.78
CA PRO A 8 8.91 -2.82 12.50
C PRO A 8 7.77 -3.81 12.73
N THR A 9 6.56 -3.41 12.33
CA THR A 9 5.38 -4.26 12.43
C THR A 9 5.60 -5.53 11.60
N SER A 10 5.17 -6.67 12.14
CA SER A 10 5.24 -7.93 11.39
C SER A 10 4.51 -7.78 10.05
N PRO A 11 5.04 -8.32 8.93
CA PRO A 11 4.40 -8.23 7.63
C PRO A 11 2.97 -8.79 7.68
N TYR A 12 2.01 -8.06 7.13
CA TYR A 12 0.65 -8.54 6.99
C TYR A 12 0.59 -9.63 5.91
N PRO A 13 0.11 -10.86 6.21
CA PRO A 13 0.10 -11.96 5.26
C PRO A 13 -1.05 -11.82 4.26
N LEU A 14 -0.83 -11.03 3.20
CA LEU A 14 -1.80 -10.82 2.12
C LEU A 14 -1.69 -11.93 1.05
N ARG A 15 -2.78 -12.66 0.82
CA ARG A 15 -2.89 -13.59 -0.31
C ARG A 15 -3.29 -12.82 -1.56
N MET A 16 -2.55 -13.01 -2.65
CA MET A 16 -2.80 -12.40 -3.95
C MET A 16 -2.75 -13.46 -5.05
N ALA A 17 -3.55 -13.28 -6.10
CA ALA A 17 -3.40 -14.02 -7.34
C ALA A 17 -2.05 -13.70 -8.00
N ASP A 18 -1.53 -14.63 -8.80
CA ASP A 18 -0.16 -14.55 -9.31
C ASP A 18 0.02 -13.46 -10.39
N ASP A 19 -1.03 -13.19 -11.16
CA ASP A 19 -1.12 -12.08 -12.09
C ASP A 19 -1.01 -10.73 -11.38
N VAL A 20 -1.72 -10.55 -10.26
CA VAL A 20 -1.67 -9.33 -9.43
C VAL A 20 -0.27 -9.14 -8.84
N LYS A 21 0.37 -10.23 -8.37
CA LYS A 21 1.76 -10.18 -7.87
C LYS A 21 2.74 -9.75 -8.96
N ALA A 22 2.60 -10.28 -10.17
CA ALA A 22 3.48 -9.95 -11.28
C ALA A 22 3.32 -8.46 -11.66
N TRP A 23 2.07 -8.02 -11.77
CA TRP A 23 1.73 -6.64 -12.09
C TRP A 23 2.29 -5.66 -11.05
N ILE A 24 2.07 -5.88 -9.75
CA ILE A 24 2.52 -4.93 -8.71
C ILE A 24 4.05 -4.86 -8.63
N LYS A 25 4.76 -5.98 -8.87
CA LYS A 25 6.23 -6.00 -8.94
C LYS A 25 6.75 -5.17 -10.11
N GLN A 26 6.16 -5.33 -11.29
CA GLN A 26 6.56 -4.56 -12.48
C GLN A 26 6.28 -3.07 -12.29
N ARG A 27 5.09 -2.73 -11.77
CA ARG A 27 4.69 -1.35 -11.50
C ARG A 27 5.60 -0.67 -10.48
N ALA A 28 5.89 -1.36 -9.37
CA ALA A 28 6.79 -0.84 -8.33
C ALA A 28 8.18 -0.56 -8.88
N LYS A 29 8.72 -1.48 -9.72
CA LYS A 29 9.99 -1.28 -10.43
C LYS A 29 9.95 -0.07 -11.36
N GLY A 30 8.87 0.12 -12.12
CA GLY A 30 8.72 1.27 -13.01
C GLY A 30 8.64 2.62 -12.28
N ASN A 31 8.25 2.61 -11.01
CA ASN A 31 8.10 3.80 -10.17
C ASN A 31 9.27 4.02 -9.19
N ASP A 32 10.36 3.24 -9.30
CA ASP A 32 11.48 3.23 -8.35
C ASP A 32 11.04 3.09 -6.87
N ARG A 33 10.05 2.22 -6.63
CA ARG A 33 9.48 1.95 -5.30
C ARG A 33 9.60 0.49 -4.92
N THR A 34 9.60 0.23 -3.62
CA THR A 34 9.38 -1.13 -3.11
C THR A 34 7.93 -1.54 -3.35
N VAL A 35 7.67 -2.85 -3.49
CA VAL A 35 6.31 -3.39 -3.65
C VAL A 35 5.40 -2.95 -2.50
N HIS A 36 5.94 -2.93 -1.27
CA HIS A 36 5.21 -2.47 -0.09
C HIS A 36 4.82 -0.99 -0.18
N ALA A 37 5.76 -0.12 -0.56
CA ALA A 37 5.50 1.31 -0.69
C ALA A 37 4.49 1.61 -1.82
N GLU A 38 4.57 0.89 -2.93
CA GLU A 38 3.62 1.04 -4.04
C GLU A 38 2.22 0.53 -3.66
N LEU A 39 2.13 -0.60 -2.96
CA LEU A 39 0.85 -1.14 -2.48
C LEU A 39 0.17 -0.16 -1.50
N ASN A 40 0.93 0.37 -0.52
CA ASN A 40 0.40 1.35 0.42
C ASN A 40 -0.08 2.63 -0.28
N ARG A 41 0.62 3.09 -1.32
CA ARG A 41 0.19 4.25 -2.11
C ARG A 41 -1.16 4.00 -2.75
N ILE A 42 -1.31 2.88 -3.46
CA ILE A 42 -2.55 2.51 -4.15
C ILE A 42 -3.70 2.37 -3.15
N LEU A 43 -3.48 1.69 -2.02
CA LEU A 43 -4.50 1.48 -1.01
C LEU A 43 -4.95 2.80 -0.36
N LYS A 44 -4.02 3.73 -0.09
CA LYS A 44 -4.35 5.07 0.43
C LYS A 44 -5.17 5.88 -0.56
N GLU A 45 -4.79 5.89 -1.84
CA GLU A 45 -5.53 6.59 -2.89
C GLU A 45 -6.98 6.09 -3.01
N VAL A 46 -7.18 4.78 -2.95
CA VAL A 46 -8.53 4.18 -2.99
C VAL A 46 -9.31 4.53 -1.72
N MET A 47 -8.68 4.41 -0.54
CA MET A 47 -9.31 4.72 0.74
C MET A 47 -9.78 6.19 0.81
N GLU A 48 -8.95 7.13 0.37
CA GLU A 48 -9.27 8.56 0.34
C GLU A 48 -10.41 8.85 -0.65
N ALA A 49 -10.40 8.21 -1.83
CA ALA A 49 -11.46 8.35 -2.82
C ALA A 49 -12.81 7.80 -2.32
N ASP A 50 -12.79 6.68 -1.59
CA ASP A 50 -14.00 6.10 -1.00
C ASP A 50 -14.56 6.96 0.14
N GLU A 51 -13.68 7.58 0.93
CA GLU A 51 -14.09 8.51 1.98
C GLU A 51 -14.75 9.78 1.42
N GLN A 52 -14.18 10.34 0.35
CA GLN A 52 -14.79 11.49 -0.35
C GLN A 52 -16.17 11.15 -0.93
N LYS A 53 -16.35 9.94 -1.47
CA LYS A 53 -17.66 9.51 -1.99
C LYS A 53 -18.71 9.39 -0.88
N LYS A 54 -18.33 8.92 0.31
CA LYS A 54 -19.25 8.82 1.45
C LYS A 54 -19.70 10.18 1.97
N GLN A 55 -18.83 11.18 1.95
CA GLN A 55 -19.15 12.53 2.44
C GLN A 55 -20.05 13.31 1.46
N ALA A 56 -20.07 12.92 0.18
CA ALA A 56 -20.89 13.54 -0.86
C ALA A 56 -22.28 12.88 -1.06
N ALA A 57 -22.56 11.78 -0.35
CA ALA A 57 -23.82 11.04 -0.38
C ALA A 57 -24.66 11.30 0.88
#